data_AF-A0A822E8W5-F1
#
_entry.id   AF-A0A822E8W5-F1
#
_cell.length_a   1.000
_cell.length_b   1.000
_cell.length_c   1.000
_cell.angle_alpha   90.00
_cell.angle_beta   90.00
_cell.angle_gamma   90.00
#
_symmetry.space_group_name_H-M   'P 1'
#
loop_
_entity.id
_entity.type
_entity.pdbx_description
1 polymer ?
#
loop_
_entity_poly.entity_id
_entity_poly.type
_entity_poly.pdbx_seq_one_letter_code
_entity_poly.pdbx_strand_id
1 'polypeptide(L)'
;YGCTGIFEKHKLLFSFDITIKLEQDQKSKRKKPFLWIQDQTWEDCVRLSRDFSQFATLLDDIEHNEHAWKKWFDSDSPEQEEHFPMDYGQRCTAFQNLMLLRCFRVDRIHLAITQYVTKIMGDQFVTPPVIHFEAIWEQSTPLSP
;
A
#
# COMPACT_ATOMS: atom_id res chain seq x y z
N TYR A 1 33.81 -35.07 -1.31
CA TYR A 1 32.82 -35.23 -0.22
C TYR A 1 32.43 -33.92 0.51
N GLY A 2 33.02 -32.75 0.20
CA GLY A 2 32.63 -31.48 0.85
C GLY A 2 31.38 -30.78 0.27
N CYS A 3 31.09 -30.98 -1.02
CA CYS A 3 30.00 -30.26 -1.69
C CYS A 3 28.60 -30.86 -1.45
N THR A 4 28.50 -32.13 -1.02
CA THR A 4 27.21 -32.76 -0.69
C THR A 4 26.66 -32.29 0.67
N GLY A 5 27.54 -32.07 1.66
CA GLY A 5 27.13 -31.64 3.00
C GLY A 5 26.70 -30.17 3.10
N ILE A 6 27.25 -29.29 2.27
CA ILE A 6 26.83 -27.87 2.20
C ILE A 6 25.41 -27.76 1.65
N PHE A 7 25.04 -28.55 0.64
CA PHE A 7 23.69 -28.54 0.10
C PHE A 7 22.67 -29.25 1.00
N GLU A 8 23.06 -30.29 1.75
CA GLU A 8 22.14 -31.00 2.66
C GLU A 8 21.64 -30.13 3.81
N LYS A 9 22.50 -29.31 4.43
CA LYS A 9 22.10 -28.43 5.54
C LYS A 9 21.07 -27.37 5.13
N HIS A 10 21.14 -26.90 3.88
CA HIS A 10 20.22 -25.89 3.35
C HIS A 10 19.07 -26.49 2.51
N LYS A 11 19.06 -27.81 2.28
CA LYS A 11 18.05 -28.50 1.48
C LYS A 11 16.64 -28.30 2.05
N LEU A 12 16.51 -28.39 3.37
CA LEU A 12 15.22 -28.20 4.04
C LEU A 12 14.74 -26.75 3.91
N LEU A 13 15.63 -25.77 4.12
CA LEU A 13 15.31 -24.35 3.99
C LEU A 13 14.90 -24.00 2.55
N PHE A 14 15.65 -24.46 1.55
CA PHE A 14 15.31 -24.24 0.15
C PHE A 14 14.00 -24.92 -0.25
N SER A 15 13.74 -26.14 0.24
CA SER A 15 12.46 -26.83 0.01
C SER A 15 11.30 -26.12 0.71
N PHE A 16 11.52 -25.59 1.91
CA PHE A 16 10.54 -24.78 2.63
C PHE A 16 10.22 -23.48 1.90
N ASP A 17 11.25 -22.75 1.43
CA ASP A 17 11.08 -21.53 0.62
C ASP A 17 10.34 -21.80 -0.69
N ILE A 18 10.66 -22.91 -1.38
CA ILE A 18 9.90 -23.35 -2.56
C ILE A 18 8.46 -23.69 -2.20
N THR A 19 8.23 -24.37 -1.08
CA THR A 19 6.87 -24.76 -0.65
C THR A 19 6.04 -23.52 -0.30
N ILE A 20 6.61 -22.56 0.43
CA ILE A 20 5.97 -21.27 0.74
C ILE A 20 5.63 -20.53 -0.56
N LYS A 21 6.58 -20.45 -1.51
CA LYS A 21 6.34 -19.82 -2.82
C LYS A 21 5.26 -20.53 -3.62
N LEU A 22 5.27 -21.87 -3.67
CA LEU A 22 4.25 -22.66 -4.36
C LEU A 22 2.86 -22.53 -3.70
N GLU A 23 2.77 -22.45 -2.38
CA GLU A 23 1.52 -22.19 -1.68
C GLU A 23 0.99 -20.77 -1.91
N GLN A 24 1.88 -19.79 -2.05
CA GLN A 24 1.53 -18.42 -2.42
C GLN A 24 1.03 -18.38 -3.88
N ASP A 25 1.75 -19.04 -4.79
CA ASP A 25 1.44 -19.09 -6.24
C ASP A 25 0.14 -19.88 -6.53
N GLN A 26 -0.12 -20.96 -5.79
CA GLN A 26 -1.39 -21.70 -5.87
C GLN A 26 -2.59 -20.87 -5.41
N LYS A 27 -2.39 -19.85 -4.56
CA LYS A 27 -3.44 -18.95 -4.09
C LYS A 27 -3.62 -17.74 -5.02
N SER A 28 -2.59 -17.30 -5.74
CA SER A 28 -2.65 -16.22 -6.74
C SER A 28 -2.99 -16.71 -8.16
N LYS A 29 -3.96 -17.61 -8.31
CA LYS A 29 -4.38 -18.13 -9.63
C LYS A 29 -5.10 -17.13 -10.52
N ARG A 30 -5.52 -15.99 -9.97
CA ARG A 30 -6.29 -14.98 -10.71
C ARG A 30 -5.33 -14.17 -11.57
N LYS A 31 -5.43 -14.32 -12.90
CA LYS A 31 -4.61 -13.57 -13.85
C LYS A 31 -5.06 -12.12 -13.89
N LYS A 32 -4.12 -11.19 -14.13
CA LYS A 32 -4.48 -9.78 -14.29
C LYS A 32 -5.47 -9.62 -15.46
N PRO A 33 -6.56 -8.87 -15.28
CA PRO A 33 -7.58 -8.77 -16.32
C PRO A 33 -7.25 -7.78 -17.43
N PHE A 34 -6.49 -6.72 -17.11
CA PHE A 34 -6.25 -5.60 -18.03
C PHE A 34 -4.76 -5.28 -18.16
N LEU A 35 -4.37 -4.80 -19.35
CA LEU A 35 -2.97 -4.48 -19.67
C LEU A 35 -2.45 -3.21 -18.99
N TRP A 36 -3.34 -2.28 -18.63
CA TRP A 36 -2.96 -1.04 -17.94
C TRP A 36 -2.62 -1.27 -16.46
N ILE A 37 -3.01 -2.42 -15.89
CA ILE A 37 -2.63 -2.83 -14.54
C ILE A 37 -1.26 -3.50 -14.60
N GLN A 38 -0.31 -2.97 -13.82
CA GLN A 38 1.01 -3.58 -13.66
C GLN A 38 0.93 -4.86 -12.82
N ASP A 39 1.86 -5.79 -13.05
CA ASP A 39 1.87 -7.06 -12.32
C ASP A 39 1.97 -6.85 -10.80
N GLN A 40 2.81 -5.90 -10.36
CA GLN A 40 2.92 -5.55 -8.94
C GLN A 40 1.61 -5.01 -8.35
N THR A 41 0.92 -4.11 -9.05
CA THR A 41 -0.39 -3.58 -8.60
C THR A 41 -1.42 -4.69 -8.46
N TRP A 42 -1.43 -5.65 -9.40
CA TRP A 42 -2.33 -6.78 -9.35
C TRP A 42 -2.02 -7.72 -8.18
N GLU A 43 -0.74 -8.06 -7.98
CA GLU A 43 -0.29 -8.86 -6.83
C GLU A 43 -0.66 -8.20 -5.50
N ASP A 44 -0.46 -6.88 -5.39
CA ASP A 44 -0.83 -6.10 -4.22
C ASP A 44 -2.36 -6.14 -3.98
N CYS A 45 -3.18 -6.05 -5.03
CA CYS A 45 -4.64 -6.19 -4.93
C CYS A 45 -5.06 -7.61 -4.50
N VAL A 46 -4.41 -8.64 -5.05
CA VAL A 46 -4.66 -10.04 -4.67
C VAL A 46 -4.35 -10.25 -3.19
N ARG A 47 -3.23 -9.69 -2.72
CA ARG A 47 -2.84 -9.73 -1.31
C ARG A 47 -3.81 -8.95 -0.43
N LEU A 48 -4.20 -7.74 -0.84
CA LEU A 48 -5.17 -6.91 -0.12
C LEU A 48 -6.51 -7.63 0.02
N SER A 49 -7.00 -8.25 -1.05
CA SER A 49 -8.25 -9.03 -1.06
C SER A 49 -8.20 -10.25 -0.14
N ARG A 50 -7.04 -10.90 -0.07
CA ARG A 50 -6.81 -12.08 0.77
C ARG A 50 -6.73 -11.74 2.26
N ASP A 51 -5.99 -10.70 2.60
CA ASP A 51 -5.63 -10.41 4.00
C ASP A 51 -6.72 -9.59 4.72
N PHE A 52 -7.61 -8.94 3.97
CA PHE A 52 -8.64 -8.04 4.52
C PHE A 52 -10.02 -8.36 3.94
N SER A 53 -10.95 -8.77 4.80
CA SER A 53 -12.31 -9.16 4.40
C SER A 53 -13.11 -8.05 3.73
N GLN A 54 -12.79 -6.78 4.01
CA GLN A 54 -13.41 -5.62 3.35
C GLN A 54 -13.10 -5.59 1.85
N PHE A 55 -12.00 -6.20 1.41
CA PHE A 55 -11.59 -6.26 0.01
C PHE A 55 -11.85 -7.63 -0.64
N ALA A 56 -12.67 -8.49 -0.02
CA ALA A 56 -12.96 -9.83 -0.54
C ALA A 56 -13.52 -9.81 -1.98
N THR A 57 -14.31 -8.79 -2.34
CA THR A 57 -14.88 -8.61 -3.68
C THR A 57 -14.00 -7.81 -4.63
N LEU A 58 -12.86 -7.28 -4.18
CA LEU A 58 -12.04 -6.32 -4.94
C LEU A 58 -11.65 -6.81 -6.32
N LEU A 59 -11.20 -8.07 -6.40
CA LEU A 59 -10.74 -8.61 -7.66
C LEU A 59 -11.90 -8.78 -8.66
N ASP A 60 -13.07 -9.19 -8.18
CA ASP A 60 -14.29 -9.24 -9.00
C ASP A 60 -14.73 -7.84 -9.43
N ASP A 61 -14.68 -6.87 -8.52
CA ASP A 61 -15.08 -5.49 -8.79
C ASP A 61 -14.17 -4.85 -9.84
N ILE A 62 -12.86 -5.15 -9.83
CA ILE A 62 -11.91 -4.72 -10.86
C ILE A 62 -12.28 -5.35 -12.21
N GLU A 63 -12.46 -6.67 -12.25
CA GLU A 63 -12.75 -7.41 -13.48
C GLU A 63 -14.05 -7.00 -14.16
N HIS A 64 -15.11 -6.72 -13.39
CA HIS A 64 -16.41 -6.37 -13.96
C HIS A 64 -16.57 -4.88 -14.29
N ASN A 65 -15.76 -4.00 -13.70
CA ASN A 65 -15.94 -2.55 -13.79
C ASN A 65 -14.71 -1.81 -14.36
N GLU A 66 -14.07 -2.36 -15.40
CA GLU A 66 -12.84 -1.82 -15.99
C GLU A 66 -12.87 -0.29 -16.16
N HIS A 67 -13.93 0.24 -16.77
CA HIS A 67 -14.02 1.66 -17.10
C HIS A 67 -14.02 2.56 -15.85
N ALA A 68 -14.69 2.14 -14.78
CA ALA A 68 -14.74 2.91 -13.53
C ALA A 68 -13.36 2.92 -12.85
N TRP A 69 -12.70 1.76 -12.77
CA TRP A 69 -11.37 1.63 -12.20
C TRP A 69 -10.32 2.38 -13.02
N LYS A 70 -10.39 2.31 -14.35
CA LYS A 70 -9.50 3.02 -15.25
C LYS A 70 -9.68 4.54 -15.12
N LYS A 71 -10.93 5.02 -15.08
CA LYS A 71 -11.23 6.44 -14.86
C LYS A 71 -10.69 6.94 -13.52
N TRP A 72 -10.85 6.18 -12.45
CA TRP A 72 -10.28 6.54 -11.14
C TRP A 72 -8.74 6.53 -11.17
N PHE A 73 -8.14 5.51 -11.77
CA PHE A 73 -6.69 5.40 -11.90
C PHE A 73 -6.08 6.57 -12.67
N ASP A 74 -6.75 7.03 -13.74
CA ASP A 74 -6.34 8.16 -14.57
C ASP A 74 -6.74 9.54 -13.98
N SER A 75 -7.45 9.57 -12.85
CA SER A 75 -7.82 10.82 -12.17
C SER A 75 -6.60 11.56 -11.64
N ASP A 76 -6.65 12.88 -11.64
CA ASP A 76 -5.60 13.72 -11.06
C ASP A 76 -5.57 13.63 -9.53
N SER A 77 -6.72 13.41 -8.90
CA SER A 77 -6.87 13.38 -7.43
C SER A 77 -7.61 12.12 -6.95
N PRO A 78 -7.05 10.91 -7.19
CA PRO A 78 -7.67 9.64 -6.81
C PRO A 78 -7.79 9.44 -5.30
N GLU A 79 -7.05 10.23 -4.50
CA GLU A 79 -7.09 10.20 -3.03
C GLU A 79 -8.36 10.78 -2.41
N GLN A 80 -9.14 11.57 -3.17
CA GLN A 80 -10.40 12.12 -2.70
C GLN A 80 -11.45 11.01 -2.58
N GLU A 81 -12.19 11.01 -1.47
CA GLU A 81 -13.16 9.96 -1.10
C GLU A 81 -14.22 9.72 -2.20
N GLU A 82 -14.65 10.79 -2.88
CA GLU A 82 -15.67 10.77 -3.94
C GLU A 82 -15.20 10.10 -5.24
N HIS A 83 -13.89 9.99 -5.44
CA HIS A 83 -13.35 9.42 -6.68
C HIS A 83 -13.16 7.91 -6.60
N PHE A 84 -13.14 7.31 -5.40
CA PHE A 84 -12.98 5.86 -5.27
C PHE A 84 -14.07 5.13 -6.06
N PRO A 85 -13.72 4.13 -6.86
CA PRO A 85 -14.68 3.40 -7.67
C PRO A 85 -15.64 2.64 -6.77
N MET A 86 -16.86 2.39 -7.27
CA MET A 86 -17.93 1.73 -6.52
C MET A 86 -18.21 2.48 -5.20
N ASP A 87 -18.52 1.74 -4.13
CA ASP A 87 -18.78 2.32 -2.80
C ASP A 87 -17.56 2.22 -1.87
N TYR A 88 -16.35 2.00 -2.39
CA TYR A 88 -15.16 1.84 -1.55
C TYR A 88 -14.89 3.07 -0.68
N GLY A 89 -15.11 4.27 -1.22
CA GLY A 89 -14.97 5.52 -0.46
C GLY A 89 -15.77 5.54 0.85
N GLN A 90 -17.02 5.04 0.81
CA GLN A 90 -17.95 5.05 1.95
C GLN A 90 -17.91 3.77 2.78
N ARG A 91 -17.66 2.62 2.15
CA ARG A 91 -17.66 1.30 2.78
C ARG A 91 -16.40 1.01 3.58
N CYS A 92 -15.28 1.62 3.19
CA CYS A 92 -13.99 1.43 3.81
C CYS A 92 -13.63 2.60 4.74
N THR A 93 -12.85 2.31 5.78
CA THR A 93 -12.30 3.36 6.63
C THR A 93 -11.27 4.19 5.86
N ALA A 94 -10.97 5.41 6.33
CA ALA A 94 -9.98 6.25 5.67
C ALA A 94 -8.60 5.57 5.54
N PHE A 95 -8.19 4.76 6.54
CA PHE A 95 -6.96 3.96 6.45
C PHE A 95 -7.07 2.83 5.41
N GLN A 96 -8.23 2.20 5.27
CA GLN A 96 -8.47 1.19 4.24
C GLN A 96 -8.45 1.80 2.83
N ASN A 97 -9.00 3.00 2.65
CA ASN A 97 -8.90 3.74 1.40
C ASN A 97 -7.43 4.07 1.05
N LEU A 98 -6.60 4.40 2.04
CA LEU A 98 -5.15 4.56 1.84
C LEU A 98 -4.48 3.26 1.39
N MET A 99 -4.84 2.11 1.97
CA MET A 99 -4.29 0.82 1.55
C MET A 99 -4.63 0.52 0.10
N LEU A 100 -5.88 0.75 -0.31
CA LEU A 100 -6.32 0.57 -1.69
C LEU A 100 -5.58 1.53 -2.65
N LEU A 101 -5.49 2.81 -2.29
CA LEU A 101 -4.77 3.81 -3.09
C LEU A 101 -3.30 3.42 -3.26
N ARG A 102 -2.65 2.92 -2.20
CA ARG A 102 -1.24 2.48 -2.24
C ARG A 102 -1.02 1.38 -3.28
N CYS A 103 -1.96 0.47 -3.50
CA CYS A 103 -1.81 -0.60 -4.50
C CYS A 103 -1.73 -0.04 -5.93
N PHE A 104 -2.46 1.04 -6.22
CA PHE A 104 -2.60 1.59 -7.57
C PHE A 104 -1.72 2.81 -7.85
N ARG A 105 -1.66 3.77 -6.93
CA ARG A 105 -1.07 5.10 -7.13
C ARG A 105 -0.13 5.44 -5.95
N VAL A 106 0.99 4.74 -5.87
CA VAL A 106 2.04 4.97 -4.85
C VAL A 106 2.58 6.40 -4.89
N ASP A 107 2.50 7.09 -6.02
CA ASP A 107 2.91 8.49 -6.18
C ASP A 107 2.00 9.46 -5.43
N ARG A 108 0.71 9.12 -5.25
CA ARG A 108 -0.26 9.94 -4.51
C ARG A 108 -0.31 9.63 -3.01
N ILE A 109 0.37 8.58 -2.55
CA ILE A 109 0.25 8.10 -1.17
C ILE A 109 0.73 9.13 -0.13
N HIS A 110 1.77 9.91 -0.44
CA HIS A 110 2.28 10.93 0.47
C HIS A 110 1.21 11.97 0.77
N LEU A 111 0.59 12.52 -0.28
CA LEU A 111 -0.51 13.49 -0.15
C LEU A 111 -1.69 12.91 0.62
N ALA A 112 -2.07 11.67 0.32
CA ALA A 112 -3.19 11.01 0.98
C ALA A 112 -2.91 10.76 2.47
N ILE A 113 -1.68 10.38 2.84
CA ILE A 113 -1.25 10.25 4.24
C ILE A 113 -1.29 11.61 4.95
N THR A 114 -0.78 12.67 4.31
CA THR A 114 -0.86 14.03 4.84
C THR A 114 -2.32 14.40 5.15
N GLN A 115 -3.23 14.22 4.18
CA GLN A 115 -4.66 14.49 4.37
C GLN A 115 -5.27 13.66 5.49
N TYR A 116 -4.91 12.38 5.59
CA TYR A 116 -5.36 11.50 6.67
C TYR A 116 -4.91 11.98 8.04
N VAL A 117 -3.63 12.35 8.18
CA VAL A 117 -3.09 12.88 9.45
C VAL A 117 -3.77 14.21 9.80
N THR A 118 -3.92 15.13 8.84
CA THR A 118 -4.64 16.39 9.04
C THR A 118 -6.08 16.15 9.51
N LYS A 119 -6.79 15.18 8.91
CA LYS A 119 -8.19 14.85 9.27
C LYS A 119 -8.30 14.28 10.69
N ILE A 120 -7.32 13.51 11.14
CA ILE A 120 -7.37 12.82 12.45
C ILE A 120 -6.75 13.66 13.59
N MET A 121 -5.61 14.30 13.34
CA MET A 121 -4.80 14.97 14.37
C MET A 121 -4.77 16.51 14.23
N GLY A 122 -5.21 17.05 13.09
CA GLY A 122 -5.14 18.48 12.78
C GLY A 122 -3.87 18.88 12.02
N ASP A 123 -3.90 20.07 11.43
CA ASP A 123 -2.90 20.56 10.47
C ASP A 123 -1.49 20.75 11.08
N GLN A 124 -1.44 20.97 12.39
CA GLN A 124 -0.20 21.22 13.14
C GLN A 124 0.81 20.06 13.08
N PHE A 125 0.35 18.85 12.73
CA PHE A 125 1.18 17.65 12.64
C PHE A 125 1.72 17.37 11.24
N VAL A 126 1.30 18.14 10.23
CA VAL A 126 1.78 18.00 8.85
C VAL A 126 2.49 19.23 8.32
N THR A 127 2.28 20.40 8.93
CA THR A 127 3.05 21.60 8.65
C THR A 127 4.46 21.45 9.24
N PRO A 128 5.53 21.65 8.45
CA PRO A 128 6.89 21.76 8.99
C PRO A 128 6.90 22.84 10.09
N PRO A 129 7.48 22.57 11.28
CA PRO A 129 7.55 23.57 12.32
C PRO A 129 8.30 24.80 11.78
N VAL A 130 7.71 25.99 11.97
CA VAL A 130 8.39 27.24 11.66
C VAL A 130 9.58 27.32 12.61
N ILE A 131 10.79 27.21 12.06
CA ILE A 131 12.03 27.29 12.83
C ILE A 131 12.18 28.73 13.30
N HIS A 132 11.76 29.01 14.53
CA HIS A 132 12.04 30.28 15.19
C HIS A 132 13.46 30.24 15.74
N PHE A 133 14.42 30.74 14.96
CA PHE A 133 15.84 30.80 15.35
C PHE A 133 16.08 31.50 16.70
N GLU A 134 15.23 32.47 17.04
CA GLU A 134 15.29 33.20 18.32
C GLU A 134 14.92 32.29 19.52
N ALA A 135 13.92 31.43 19.37
CA ALA A 135 13.55 30.44 20.39
C ALA A 135 14.60 29.32 20.55
N ILE A 136 15.31 28.96 19.46
CA ILE A 136 16.41 28.00 19.50
C ILE A 136 17.64 28.61 20.17
N TRP A 137 17.91 29.90 19.92
CA TRP A 137 18.99 30.63 20.57
C TRP A 137 18.77 30.77 22.08
N GLU A 138 17.55 31.12 22.51
CA GLU A 138 17.20 31.22 23.94
C GLU A 138 17.20 29.87 24.68
N GLN A 139 16.97 28.75 23.98
CA GLN A 139 17.07 27.40 24.55
C GLN A 139 18.48 26.81 24.49
N SER A 140 19.42 27.43 23.77
CA SER A 140 20.82 26.99 23.73
C SER A 140 21.55 27.49 24.97
N THR A 141 21.77 26.60 25.94
CA THR A 141 22.66 26.90 27.07
C THR A 141 24.07 26.45 26.73
N PRO A 142 25.12 27.17 27.19
CA PRO A 142 26.53 26.84 26.88
C PRO A 142 27.04 25.53 27.53
N LEU A 143 26.14 24.66 28.02
CA LEU A 143 26.44 23.45 28.78
C LEU A 143 25.84 22.18 28.18
N SER A 144 25.36 22.22 26.93
CA SER A 144 24.99 21.00 26.19
C SER A 144 25.40 21.14 24.72
N PRO A 145 26.49 20.46 24.28
CA PRO A 145 26.89 20.41 22.88
C PRO A 145 25.92 19.62 22.02
#